data_AF-A0A3D4GWC1-F1
#
_entry.id   AF-A0A3D4GWC1-F1
#
_cell.length_a   1.000
_cell.length_b   1.000
_cell.length_c   1.000
_cell.angle_alpha   90.00
_cell.angle_beta   90.00
_cell.angle_gamma   90.00
#
_symmetry.space_group_name_H-M   'P 1'
#
loop_
_entity.id
_entity.type
_entity.pdbx_description
1 polymer ?
#
loop_
_entity_poly.entity_id
_entity_poly.type
_entity_poly.pdbx_seq_one_letter_code
_entity_poly.pdbx_strand_id
1 'polypeptide(L)'
;MDRRTFLQNSTLAAGGVVVGVGTMGCSMDVSGEVMTVTGKVAAREIGFVLPHEHVLVDFIGADKICPGGYDQDEVVKVVEPYLIQAKELGCDTLVECTPDYLG
;
A
#
# COMPACT_ATOMS: atom_id res chain seq x y z
N MET A 1 -42.69 11.04 -35.30
CA MET A 1 -42.05 11.71 -34.14
C MET A 1 -40.61 12.00 -34.49
N ASP A 2 -40.19 13.27 -34.41
CA ASP A 2 -38.86 13.71 -34.81
C ASP A 2 -37.90 13.62 -33.61
N ARG A 3 -36.80 12.88 -33.77
CA ARG A 3 -35.82 12.56 -32.71
C ARG A 3 -35.25 13.80 -32.02
N ARG A 4 -35.23 14.93 -32.74
CA ARG A 4 -34.70 16.21 -32.24
C ARG A 4 -35.62 16.87 -31.22
N THR A 5 -36.93 16.77 -31.40
CA THR A 5 -37.93 17.36 -30.51
C THR A 5 -37.99 16.61 -29.17
N PHE A 6 -37.76 15.30 -29.18
CA PHE A 6 -37.67 14.50 -27.94
C PHE A 6 -36.46 14.89 -27.09
N LEU A 7 -35.30 15.11 -27.71
CA LEU A 7 -34.07 15.50 -27.02
C LEU A 7 -34.12 16.93 -26.47
N GLN A 8 -34.85 17.84 -27.12
CA GLN A 8 -35.03 19.22 -26.65
C GLN A 8 -36.00 19.33 -25.47
N ASN A 9 -37.02 18.47 -25.41
CA ASN A 9 -37.95 18.46 -24.28
C ASN A 9 -37.42 17.71 -23.05
N SER A 10 -36.50 16.76 -23.22
CA SER A 10 -35.90 16.02 -22.10
C SER A 10 -34.84 16.81 -21.33
N THR A 11 -34.17 17.78 -21.94
CA THR A 11 -33.19 18.65 -21.24
C THR A 11 -33.85 19.70 -20.36
N LEU A 12 -35.04 20.20 -20.72
CA LEU A 12 -35.78 21.18 -19.91
C LEU A 12 -36.44 20.57 -18.66
N ALA A 13 -36.78 19.28 -18.69
CA ALA A 13 -37.37 18.57 -17.54
C ALA A 13 -36.34 18.18 -16.45
N ALA A 14 -35.04 18.22 -16.76
CA ALA A 14 -33.95 17.92 -15.82
C ALA A 14 -33.27 19.19 -15.25
N GLY A 15 -33.74 20.39 -15.62
CA GLY A 15 -33.21 21.67 -15.15
C GLY A 15 -33.70 22.11 -13.76
N GLY A 16 -34.50 21.30 -13.08
CA GLY A 16 -35.04 21.59 -11.75
C GLY A 16 -34.56 20.57 -10.72
N VAL A 17 -33.84 21.07 -9.71
CA VAL A 17 -33.42 20.36 -8.48
C VAL A 17 -32.19 19.45 -8.62
N VAL A 18 -31.00 20.05 -8.53
CA VAL A 18 -29.93 19.52 -7.66
C VAL A 18 -29.26 20.72 -6.98
N VAL A 19 -30.02 21.43 -6.14
CA VAL A 19 -29.43 22.31 -5.12
C VAL A 19 -28.98 21.42 -3.98
N GLY A 20 -27.67 21.33 -3.77
CA GLY A 20 -27.11 21.11 -2.44
C GLY A 20 -27.10 19.68 -1.91
N VAL A 21 -26.61 18.70 -2.67
CA VAL A 21 -25.83 17.64 -2.01
C VAL A 21 -24.42 18.17 -1.90
N GLY A 22 -24.17 18.93 -0.84
CA GLY A 22 -22.80 19.22 -0.43
C GLY A 22 -22.11 17.89 -0.23
N THR A 23 -21.18 17.54 -1.11
CA THR A 23 -20.18 16.53 -0.83
C THR A 23 -19.35 17.07 0.33
N MET A 24 -19.87 16.88 1.54
CA MET A 24 -19.09 16.96 2.75
C MET A 24 -18.21 15.71 2.73
N GLY A 25 -17.19 15.74 1.87
CA GLY A 25 -16.10 14.80 1.90
C GLY A 25 -15.49 14.97 3.27
N CYS A 26 -15.68 13.99 4.15
CA CYS A 26 -14.88 13.88 5.34
C CYS A 26 -13.45 13.63 4.85
N SER A 27 -12.66 14.70 4.73
CA SER A 27 -11.22 14.56 4.64
C SER A 27 -10.78 14.02 5.99
N MET A 28 -10.64 12.70 6.10
CA MET A 28 -9.86 12.13 7.17
C MET A 28 -8.44 12.63 6.99
N ASP A 29 -8.08 13.66 7.76
CA ASP A 29 -6.67 13.99 7.97
C ASP A 29 -6.10 12.83 8.77
N VAL A 30 -5.51 11.86 8.08
CA VAL A 30 -4.79 10.74 8.70
C VAL A 30 -3.50 11.33 9.25
N SER A 31 -3.63 11.99 10.41
CA SER A 31 -2.52 12.41 11.25
C SER A 31 -1.96 11.17 11.94
N GLY A 32 -0.99 10.54 11.28
CA GLY A 32 -0.31 9.35 11.77
C GLY A 32 1.14 9.32 11.31
N GLU A 33 1.98 8.69 12.12
CA GLU A 33 3.36 8.36 11.75
C GLU A 33 3.49 6.83 11.75
N VAL A 34 4.28 6.31 10.83
CA VAL A 34 4.69 4.90 10.77
C VAL A 34 6.17 4.84 11.11
N MET A 35 6.55 3.95 12.02
CA MET A 35 7.95 3.65 12.32
C MET A 35 8.48 2.69 11.25
N THR A 36 9.57 3.06 10.60
CA THR A 36 10.34 2.21 9.68
C THR A 36 11.74 1.96 10.23
N VAL A 37 12.49 1.06 9.59
CA VAL A 37 13.90 0.79 9.95
C VAL A 37 14.82 2.00 9.74
N THR A 38 14.40 3.00 8.95
CA THR A 38 15.15 4.25 8.72
C THR A 38 14.60 5.44 9.52
N GLY A 39 13.55 5.24 10.32
CA GLY A 39 12.97 6.27 11.18
C GLY A 39 11.47 6.47 10.99
N LYS A 40 10.95 7.61 11.44
CA LYS A 40 9.53 7.97 11.32
C LYS A 40 9.22 8.47 9.92
N VAL A 41 8.11 8.01 9.36
CA VAL A 41 7.55 8.49 8.08
C VAL A 41 6.08 8.85 8.30
N ALA A 42 5.59 9.90 7.65
CA ALA A 42 4.16 10.24 7.77
C ALA A 42 3.31 9.13 7.12
N ALA A 43 2.18 8.77 7.73
CA ALA A 43 1.32 7.69 7.23
C ALA A 43 0.82 7.92 5.80
N ARG A 44 0.70 9.18 5.37
CA ARG A 44 0.33 9.54 3.99
C ARG A 44 1.45 9.32 2.94
N GLU A 45 2.68 9.08 3.38
CA GLU A 45 3.88 8.98 2.52
C GLU A 45 4.30 7.54 2.25
N ILE A 46 3.69 6.54 2.90
CA ILE A 46 4.08 5.12 2.79
C ILE A 46 3.67 4.46 1.46
N GLY A 47 2.82 5.13 0.65
CA GLY A 47 2.45 4.67 -0.69
C GLY A 47 1.73 3.32 -0.73
N PHE A 48 1.93 2.54 -1.81
CA PHE A 48 1.39 1.18 -1.89
C PHE A 48 2.18 0.23 -0.98
N VAL A 49 1.46 -0.51 -0.14
CA VAL A 49 2.06 -1.32 0.93
C VAL A 49 1.84 -2.81 0.67
N LEU A 50 2.92 -3.60 0.77
CA LEU A 50 2.84 -5.04 1.00
C LEU A 50 2.82 -5.29 2.52
N PRO A 51 1.66 -5.60 3.11
CA PRO A 51 1.46 -5.48 4.56
C PRO A 51 1.97 -6.68 5.37
N HIS A 52 2.35 -7.77 4.73
CA HIS A 52 2.85 -8.97 5.41
C HIS A 52 3.81 -9.72 4.49
N GLU A 53 5.11 -9.49 4.67
CA GLU A 53 6.16 -10.17 3.92
C GLU A 53 7.28 -10.62 4.86
N HIS A 54 8.14 -11.49 4.36
CA HIS A 54 9.29 -11.99 5.10
C HIS A 54 10.53 -11.92 4.20
N VAL A 55 11.54 -11.14 4.61
CA VAL A 55 12.76 -10.95 3.82
C VAL A 55 13.69 -12.15 3.93
N LEU A 56 13.79 -12.73 5.12
CA LEU A 56 14.58 -13.90 5.42
C LEU A 56 13.82 -14.73 6.45
N VAL A 57 13.68 -16.04 6.20
CA VAL A 57 13.16 -16.97 7.19
C VAL A 57 14.03 -18.21 7.29
N ASP A 58 14.21 -18.71 8.52
CA ASP A 58 14.84 -19.97 8.84
C ASP A 58 13.90 -20.83 9.70
N PHE A 59 13.63 -22.04 9.22
CA PHE A 59 12.81 -23.04 9.90
C PHE A 59 13.64 -24.15 10.57
N ILE A 60 14.94 -23.92 10.84
CA ILE A 60 15.85 -24.86 11.50
C ILE A 60 15.40 -25.25 12.92
N GLY A 61 14.54 -24.43 13.53
CA GLY A 61 13.99 -24.59 14.87
C GLY A 61 14.46 -23.47 15.80
N ALA A 62 13.53 -22.95 16.62
CA ALA A 62 13.79 -21.82 17.51
C ALA A 62 14.89 -22.10 18.57
N ASP A 63 15.13 -23.37 18.90
CA ASP A 63 16.20 -23.81 19.81
C ASP A 63 17.60 -23.78 19.17
N LYS A 64 17.68 -23.66 17.85
CA LYS A 64 18.92 -23.75 17.07
C LYS A 64 19.29 -22.47 16.36
N ILE A 65 18.38 -21.49 16.32
CA ILE A 65 18.63 -20.24 15.64
C ILE A 65 19.74 -19.46 16.36
N CYS A 66 20.68 -18.96 15.58
CA CYS A 66 21.79 -18.16 16.09
C CYS A 66 22.03 -16.96 15.16
N PRO A 67 22.24 -15.75 15.71
CA PRO A 67 22.62 -14.60 14.90
C PRO A 67 23.89 -14.91 14.10
N GLY A 68 23.84 -14.68 12.79
CA GLY A 68 24.95 -15.00 11.89
C GLY A 68 24.99 -16.45 11.40
N GLY A 69 23.91 -17.22 11.59
CA GLY A 69 23.74 -18.56 10.98
C GLY A 69 23.64 -18.55 9.45
N TYR A 70 23.58 -17.36 8.84
CA TYR A 70 23.54 -17.13 7.40
C TYR A 70 24.59 -16.10 6.97
N ASP A 71 25.00 -16.20 5.71
CA ASP A 71 25.85 -15.21 5.04
C ASP A 71 24.99 -14.02 4.60
N GLN A 72 25.23 -12.85 5.20
CA GLN A 72 24.46 -11.64 4.90
C GLN A 72 24.64 -11.18 3.45
N ASP A 73 25.82 -11.34 2.88
CA ASP A 73 26.10 -10.91 1.50
C ASP A 73 25.35 -11.79 0.51
N GLU A 74 25.28 -13.10 0.78
CA GLU A 74 24.49 -14.02 -0.04
C GLU A 74 22.99 -13.74 0.09
N VAL A 75 22.49 -13.41 1.29
CA VAL A 75 21.09 -13.00 1.46
C VAL A 75 20.77 -11.76 0.64
N VAL A 76 21.60 -10.70 0.72
CA VAL A 76 21.39 -9.47 -0.04
C VAL A 76 21.37 -9.75 -1.54
N LYS A 77 22.35 -10.51 -2.03
CA LYS A 77 22.47 -10.89 -3.45
C LYS A 77 21.26 -11.64 -3.97
N VAL A 78 20.63 -12.49 -3.15
CA VAL A 78 19.42 -13.23 -3.52
C VAL A 78 18.17 -12.37 -3.42
N VAL A 79 18.03 -11.57 -2.37
CA VAL A 79 16.78 -10.83 -2.06
C VAL A 79 16.66 -9.54 -2.86
N GLU A 80 17.75 -8.81 -3.08
CA GLU A 80 17.76 -7.48 -3.71
C GLU A 80 16.99 -7.44 -5.06
N PRO A 81 17.17 -8.40 -6.00
CA PRO A 81 16.41 -8.40 -7.25
C PRO A 81 14.89 -8.43 -7.06
N TYR A 82 14.39 -9.14 -6.04
CA TYR A 82 12.96 -9.24 -5.75
C TYR A 82 12.42 -7.94 -5.14
N LEU A 83 13.20 -7.27 -4.27
CA LEU A 83 12.83 -5.97 -3.72
C LEU A 83 12.81 -4.88 -4.81
N ILE A 84 13.77 -4.92 -5.74
CA ILE A 84 13.78 -4.05 -6.92
C ILE A 84 12.54 -4.31 -7.77
N GLN A 85 12.24 -5.57 -8.08
CA GLN A 85 11.04 -5.93 -8.84
C GLN A 85 9.75 -5.46 -8.15
N ALA A 86 9.63 -5.64 -6.83
CA ALA A 86 8.48 -5.15 -6.08
C ALA A 86 8.33 -3.63 -6.21
N LYS A 87 9.45 -2.89 -6.12
CA LYS A 87 9.46 -1.44 -6.32
C LYS A 87 9.04 -1.05 -7.74
N GLU A 88 9.54 -1.74 -8.76
CA GLU A 88 9.15 -1.52 -10.16
C GLU A 88 7.67 -1.79 -10.43
N LEU A 89 7.07 -2.74 -9.70
CA LEU A 89 5.64 -3.02 -9.73
C LEU A 89 4.78 -2.04 -8.91
N GLY A 90 5.41 -1.04 -8.28
CA GLY A 90 4.74 0.03 -7.57
C GLY A 90 4.69 -0.14 -6.04
N CYS A 91 5.39 -1.11 -5.45
CA CYS A 91 5.53 -1.20 -3.99
C CYS A 91 6.37 -0.06 -3.44
N ASP A 92 5.79 0.73 -2.53
CA ASP A 92 6.49 1.81 -1.85
C ASP A 92 6.96 1.40 -0.46
N THR A 93 6.19 0.55 0.23
CA THR A 93 6.53 0.05 1.58
C THR A 93 6.26 -1.44 1.68
N LEU A 94 7.21 -2.18 2.27
CA LEU A 94 7.06 -3.57 2.66
C LEU A 94 7.10 -3.66 4.18
N VAL A 95 6.19 -4.43 4.77
CA VAL A 95 6.21 -4.73 6.21
C VAL A 95 6.86 -6.09 6.41
N GLU A 96 8.04 -6.07 7.04
CA GLU A 96 8.80 -7.25 7.42
C GLU A 96 8.19 -7.83 8.70
N CYS A 97 7.53 -8.97 8.57
CA CYS A 97 6.76 -9.63 9.64
C CYS A 97 7.48 -10.84 10.21
N THR A 98 8.79 -11.01 9.99
CA THR A 98 9.52 -12.15 10.51
C THR A 98 9.56 -12.05 12.03
N PRO A 99 8.92 -12.99 12.73
CA PRO A 99 8.91 -12.93 14.18
C PRO A 99 10.28 -13.31 14.71
N ASP A 100 10.51 -12.99 15.99
CA ASP A 100 11.68 -13.47 16.69
C ASP A 100 11.82 -15.00 16.51
N TYR A 101 13.06 -15.44 16.31
CA TYR A 101 13.44 -16.85 16.17
C TYR A 101 12.99 -17.57 14.88
N LEU A 102 12.64 -16.83 13.81
CA LEU A 102 12.31 -17.40 12.50
C LEU A 102 13.17 -16.86 11.35
N GLY A 103 14.31 -16.22 11.61
CA GLY A 103 15.23 -15.69 10.60
C GLY A 103 16.68 -15.69 11.05
#